data_AF-A0A7K9D1H6-F1
#
_entry.id   AF-A0A7K9D1H6-F1
#
_cell.length_a   1.000
_cell.length_b   1.000
_cell.length_c   1.000
_cell.angle_alpha   90.00
_cell.angle_beta   90.00
_cell.angle_gamma   90.00
#
_symmetry.space_group_name_H-M   'P 1'
#
loop_
_entity.id
_entity.type
_entity.pdbx_description
1 polymer ?
#
loop_
_entity_poly.entity_id
_entity_poly.type
_entity_poly.pdbx_seq_one_letter_code
_entity_poly.pdbx_strand_id
1 'polypeptide(L)'
;MTGAYDAGLRRQALALAPPELRARPGVYCGVGGPSYETGAECRLLRRLGADAVGMSTVQEAVAARHAGLRVLGLSLITNMAPGEEEE
;
A
#
# COMPACT_ATOMS: atom_id res chain seq x y z
N MET A 1 13.20 7.90 6.53
CA MET A 1 12.06 7.11 6.01
C MET A 1 12.23 5.59 6.14
N THR A 2 13.43 5.05 6.33
CA THR A 2 13.59 3.64 6.74
C THR A 2 12.73 3.33 7.97
N GLY A 3 11.95 2.25 7.91
CA GLY A 3 11.02 1.89 8.99
C GLY A 3 9.85 2.87 9.16
N ALA A 4 9.45 3.60 8.11
CA ALA A 4 8.30 4.50 8.16
C ALA A 4 7.00 3.77 8.55
N TYR A 5 6.82 2.55 8.08
CA TYR A 5 5.79 1.65 8.57
C TYR A 5 6.41 0.71 9.60
N ASP A 6 5.88 0.72 10.82
CA ASP A 6 6.46 0.03 11.96
C ASP A 6 6.32 -1.49 11.82
N ALA A 7 7.44 -2.20 11.79
CA ALA A 7 7.46 -3.65 11.61
C ALA A 7 6.81 -4.41 12.78
N GLY A 8 6.85 -3.85 13.99
CA GLY A 8 6.19 -4.42 15.17
C GLY A 8 4.67 -4.36 15.06
N LEU A 9 4.13 -3.20 14.69
CA LEU A 9 2.69 -3.03 14.45
C LEU A 9 2.21 -3.93 13.31
N ARG A 10 2.98 -4.04 12.22
CA ARG A 10 2.66 -4.94 11.11
C ARG A 10 2.59 -6.40 11.57
N ARG A 11 3.56 -6.88 12.36
CA ARG A 11 3.55 -8.26 12.89
C ARG A 11 2.34 -8.50 13.78
N GLN A 12 2.00 -7.55 14.64
CA GLN A 12 0.81 -7.64 15.49
C GLN A 12 -0.48 -7.69 14.66
N ALA A 13 -0.60 -6.83 13.65
CA ALA A 13 -1.77 -6.82 12.77
C ALA A 13 -1.95 -8.14 12.02
N LEU A 14 -0.86 -8.72 11.49
CA LEU A 14 -0.90 -10.03 10.82
C LEU A 14 -1.23 -11.18 11.78
N ALA A 15 -0.77 -11.12 13.03
CA ALA A 15 -1.11 -12.13 14.03
C ALA A 15 -2.57 -12.06 14.49
N LEU A 16 -3.22 -10.90 14.37
CA LEU A 16 -4.62 -10.68 14.68
C LEU A 16 -5.55 -10.89 13.49
N ALA A 17 -5.02 -10.97 12.26
CA ALA A 17 -5.82 -11.19 11.08
C ALA A 17 -6.47 -12.59 11.13
N PRO A 18 -7.77 -12.71 10.84
CA PRO A 18 -8.43 -14.00 10.82
C PRO A 18 -7.88 -14.87 9.68
N PRO A 19 -7.82 -16.21 9.83
CA PRO A 19 -7.21 -17.10 8.84
C PRO A 19 -7.83 -17.00 7.43
N GLU A 20 -9.10 -16.60 7.35
CA GLU A 20 -9.85 -16.45 6.10
C GLU A 20 -9.48 -15.17 5.34
N LEU A 21 -8.91 -14.18 6.04
CA LEU A 21 -8.48 -12.93 5.43
C LEU A 21 -7.12 -13.12 4.76
N ARG A 22 -7.06 -12.89 3.45
CA ARG A 22 -5.81 -12.87 2.66
C ARG A 22 -5.01 -11.59 2.94
N ALA A 23 -4.56 -11.41 4.18
CA ALA A 23 -3.69 -10.32 4.57
C ALA A 23 -2.25 -10.62 4.19
N ARG A 24 -1.61 -9.71 3.43
CA ARG A 24 -0.20 -9.83 3.06
C ARG A 24 0.51 -8.47 3.16
N PRO A 25 1.78 -8.42 3.57
CA PRO A 25 2.63 -7.24 3.38
C PRO A 25 2.79 -6.91 1.89
N GLY A 26 2.99 -5.63 1.60
CA GLY A 26 3.33 -5.17 0.25
C GLY A 26 3.82 -3.72 0.23
N VAL A 27 4.17 -3.25 -0.97
CA VAL A 27 4.57 -1.89 -1.28
C VAL A 27 3.37 -1.11 -1.82
N TYR A 28 2.97 -0.06 -1.11
CA TYR A 28 1.97 0.89 -1.58
C TYR A 28 2.64 2.04 -2.33
N CYS A 29 2.18 2.31 -3.55
CA CYS A 29 2.58 3.47 -4.33
C CYS A 29 1.51 4.57 -4.24
N GLY A 30 1.87 5.71 -3.67
CA GLY A 30 1.00 6.90 -3.67
C GLY A 30 1.19 7.72 -4.94
N VAL A 31 0.10 7.99 -5.65
CA VAL A 31 0.04 8.92 -6.80
C VAL A 31 -0.82 10.14 -6.47
N GLY A 32 -0.85 11.14 -7.36
CA GLY A 32 -1.59 12.38 -7.11
C GLY A 32 -3.11 12.27 -7.28
N GLY A 33 -3.59 11.38 -8.17
CA GLY A 33 -5.00 11.40 -8.59
C GLY A 33 -5.41 12.71 -9.28
N PRO A 34 -6.71 13.01 -9.42
CA PRO A 34 -7.87 12.19 -9.04
C PRO A 34 -8.24 11.13 -10.10
N SER A 35 -7.63 11.21 -11.28
CA SER A 35 -7.80 10.19 -12.33
C SER A 35 -7.12 8.90 -11.90
N TYR A 36 -7.78 7.77 -12.13
CA TYR A 36 -7.15 6.45 -12.02
C TYR A 36 -5.98 6.33 -13.00
N GLU A 37 -5.07 5.42 -12.67
CA GLU A 37 -3.93 5.10 -13.48
C GLU A 37 -4.37 4.39 -14.77
N THR A 38 -3.72 4.72 -15.87
CA THR A 38 -3.81 3.96 -17.11
C THR A 38 -3.17 2.59 -16.94
N GLY A 39 -3.54 1.61 -17.77
CA GLY A 39 -2.90 0.29 -17.71
C GLY A 39 -1.38 0.33 -17.98
N ALA A 40 -0.88 1.32 -18.72
CA ALA A 40 0.56 1.51 -18.90
C ALA A 40 1.25 1.97 -17.62
N GLU A 41 0.62 2.89 -16.88
CA GLU A 41 1.11 3.34 -15.57
C GLU A 41 1.06 2.20 -14.55
N CYS A 42 -0.02 1.41 -14.51
CA CYS A 42 -0.09 0.23 -13.62
C CYS A 42 1.06 -0.76 -13.88
N ARG A 43 1.31 -1.11 -15.16
CA ARG A 43 2.43 -1.99 -15.53
C ARG A 43 3.78 -1.40 -15.15
N LEU A 44 3.95 -0.08 -15.31
CA LEU A 44 5.16 0.62 -14.88
C LEU A 44 5.33 0.51 -13.36
N LEU A 45 4.32 0.85 -12.58
CA LEU A 45 4.36 0.81 -11.11
C LEU A 45 4.66 -0.59 -10.60
N ARG A 46 4.08 -1.62 -11.21
CA ARG A 46 4.37 -3.02 -10.87
C ARG A 46 5.82 -3.41 -11.18
N ARG A 47 6.38 -2.97 -12.31
CA ARG A 47 7.81 -3.17 -12.63
C ARG A 47 8.74 -2.44 -11.65
N LEU A 48 8.26 -1.36 -11.04
CA LEU A 48 8.96 -0.64 -9.96
C LEU A 48 8.77 -1.29 -8.58
N GLY A 49 7.98 -2.37 -8.50
CA GLY A 49 7.78 -3.17 -7.28
C GLY A 49 6.58 -2.75 -6.44
N ALA A 50 5.61 -2.00 -6.98
CA ALA A 50 4.36 -1.71 -6.28
C ALA A 50 3.43 -2.94 -6.24
N ASP A 51 2.86 -3.22 -5.07
CA ASP A 51 1.82 -4.24 -4.86
C ASP A 51 0.40 -3.64 -4.85
N ALA A 52 0.29 -2.34 -4.55
CA ALA A 52 -0.94 -1.58 -4.56
C ALA A 52 -0.65 -0.12 -4.96
N VAL A 53 -1.65 0.55 -5.53
CA VAL A 53 -1.60 1.98 -5.87
C VAL A 53 -2.81 2.70 -5.29
N GLY A 54 -2.63 3.97 -4.93
CA GLY A 54 -3.74 4.84 -4.59
C GLY A 54 -3.29 6.28 -4.38
N MET A 55 -4.20 7.12 -3.89
CA MET A 55 -4.07 8.59 -3.99
C MET A 55 -3.92 9.29 -2.62
N SER A 56 -3.55 8.55 -1.56
CA SER A 56 -3.46 9.09 -0.19
C SER A 56 -2.32 8.43 0.59
N THR A 57 -2.34 8.58 1.93
CA THR A 57 -1.58 7.80 2.91
C THR A 57 -0.08 8.10 2.98
N VAL A 58 0.59 8.33 1.84
CA VAL A 58 2.03 8.58 1.81
C VAL A 58 2.37 9.88 2.52
N GLN A 59 1.60 10.95 2.27
CA GLN A 59 1.82 12.26 2.89
C GLN A 59 1.62 12.20 4.41
N GLU A 60 0.55 11.54 4.87
CA GLU A 60 0.23 11.37 6.28
C GLU A 60 1.26 10.49 6.98
N ALA A 61 1.73 9.41 6.33
CA ALA A 61 2.79 8.56 6.89
C ALA A 61 4.10 9.35 7.06
N VAL A 62 4.48 10.18 6.08
CA VAL A 62 5.66 11.05 6.18
C VAL A 62 5.50 12.04 7.34
N ALA A 63 4.37 12.73 7.43
CA ALA A 63 4.10 13.69 8.51
C ALA A 63 4.09 13.04 9.90
N ALA A 64 3.44 11.89 10.04
CA ALA A 64 3.40 11.13 11.29
C ALA A 64 4.80 10.68 11.73
N ARG A 65 5.64 10.25 10.79
CA ARG A 65 7.03 9.88 11.07
C ARG A 65 7.90 11.07 11.42
N HIS A 66 7.69 12.21 10.78
CA HIS A 66 8.35 13.44 11.18
C HIS A 66 7.97 13.83 12.63
N ALA A 67 6.71 13.61 13.03
CA ALA A 67 6.23 13.82 14.40
C ALA A 67 6.65 12.71 15.40
N GLY A 68 7.48 11.74 15.01
CA GLY A 68 7.94 10.66 15.88
C GLY A 68 6.90 9.56 16.17
N LEU A 69 5.76 9.55 15.48
CA LEU A 69 4.70 8.56 15.68
C LEU A 69 5.02 7.23 15.00
N ARG A 70 4.58 6.12 15.59
CA ARG A 70 4.60 4.79 14.93
C ARG A 70 3.41 4.71 13.96
N VAL A 71 3.63 4.13 12.77
CA VAL A 71 2.60 4.07 11.72
C VAL A 71 2.33 2.62 11.32
N LEU A 72 1.05 2.25 11.25
CA LEU A 72 0.57 1.04 10.59
C LEU A 72 -0.24 1.47 9.36
N GLY A 73 0.12 0.97 8.18
CA GLY A 73 -0.64 1.18 6.95
C GLY A 73 -1.39 -0.09 6.58
N LEU A 74 -2.69 0.04 6.27
CA LEU A 74 -3.54 -1.03 5.76
C LEU A 74 -4.26 -0.53 4.51
N SER A 75 -4.16 -1.29 3.42
CA SER A 75 -4.87 -0.99 2.18
C SER A 75 -5.89 -2.10 1.91
N LEU A 76 -7.16 -1.73 1.84
CA LEU A 76 -8.20 -2.62 1.34
C LEU A 76 -8.19 -2.57 -0.18
N ILE A 77 -7.89 -3.69 -0.82
CA ILE A 77 -7.86 -3.77 -2.28
C ILE A 77 -9.29 -3.93 -2.79
N THR A 78 -9.80 -2.89 -3.43
CA THR A 78 -11.19 -2.82 -3.93
C THR A 78 -11.34 -3.29 -5.37
N ASN A 79 -10.26 -3.28 -6.15
CA ASN A 79 -10.24 -3.66 -7.55
C ASN A 79 -8.81 -4.03 -7.98
N MET A 80 -8.72 -4.77 -9.08
CA MET A 80 -7.45 -4.99 -9.78
C MET A 80 -7.10 -3.79 -10.63
N ALA A 81 -5.80 -3.59 -10.85
CA ALA A 81 -5.32 -2.54 -11.73
C ALA A 81 -5.68 -2.86 -13.21
N PRO A 82 -6.01 -1.86 -14.03
CA PRO A 82 -6.36 -2.06 -15.43
C PRO A 82 -5.28 -2.86 -16.20
N GLY A 83 -5.70 -3.95 -16.85
CA GLY A 83 -4.80 -4.84 -17.60
C GLY A 83 -4.14 -5.94 -16.77
N GLU A 84 -4.59 -6.16 -15.53
CA GLU A 84 -4.24 -7.33 -14.70
C GLU A 84 -5.42 -8.31 -14.53
N GLU A 85 -6.40 -8.28 -15.44
CA GLU A 85 -7.37 -9.38 -15.53
C GLU A 85 -6.61 -10.68 -15.83
N GLU A 86 -6.84 -11.71 -15.03
CA GLU A 86 -6.27 -13.05 -15.23
C GLU A 86 -6.64 -13.53 -16.65
N GLU A 87 -5.63 -13.70 -17.52
CA GLU A 87 -5.70 -14.68 -18.60
C GLU A 87 -5.50 -16.09 -18.02
#